data_AF-A0A7W1HLW5-F1
#
_entry.id   AF-A0A7W1HLW5-F1
#
_cell.length_a   1.000
_cell.length_b   1.000
_cell.length_c   1.000
_cell.angle_alpha   90.00
_cell.angle_beta   90.00
_cell.angle_gamma   90.00
#
_symmetry.space_group_name_H-M   'P 1'
#
loop_
_entity.id
_entity.type
_entity.pdbx_description
1 polymer ?
#
loop_
_entity_poly.entity_id
_entity_poly.type
_entity_poly.pdbx_seq_one_letter_code
_entity_poly.pdbx_strand_id
1 'polypeptide(L)'
;MSVQMMNRHGIGFFALALLGLPGAAAGETQPNIVLLVADDLGFGDPSCYGATKIKAPRMDQLAAEGVRFTDAHAISSVCDPSRYAILCGTYIWNARLESDYALYFHDGQVTLPSLLKSAGYDTVALEKWHNGFDRNRTGKAAPDLAGL
;
A
#
# COMPACT_ATOMS: atom_id res chain seq x y z
N MET A 1 3.41 -10.55 -76.69
CA MET A 1 3.20 -9.37 -75.84
C MET A 1 2.79 -9.89 -74.48
N SER A 2 3.72 -9.79 -73.55
CA SER A 2 3.72 -10.43 -72.24
C SER A 2 3.21 -9.43 -71.21
N VAL A 3 2.17 -9.78 -70.45
CA VAL A 3 2.01 -9.33 -69.06
C VAL A 3 1.32 -10.48 -68.30
N GLN A 4 2.13 -11.26 -67.59
CA GLN A 4 1.69 -12.08 -66.46
C GLN A 4 1.25 -11.13 -65.34
N MET A 5 0.07 -11.34 -64.77
CA MET A 5 -0.29 -10.75 -63.48
C MET A 5 -0.21 -11.82 -62.39
N MET A 6 0.53 -11.44 -61.36
CA MET A 6 1.19 -12.25 -60.34
C MET A 6 0.23 -12.91 -59.35
N ASN A 7 0.60 -14.15 -59.03
CA ASN A 7 0.20 -15.00 -57.91
C ASN A 7 -0.07 -14.21 -56.61
N ARG A 8 -1.24 -14.39 -56.00
CA ARG A 8 -1.49 -13.98 -54.60
C ARG A 8 -1.62 -15.23 -53.75
N HIS A 9 -0.62 -15.41 -52.90
CA HIS A 9 -0.41 -16.57 -52.05
C HIS A 9 -1.57 -16.78 -51.06
N GLY A 10 -1.92 -18.05 -50.86
CA GLY A 10 -2.95 -18.49 -49.93
C GLY A 10 -2.58 -18.14 -48.49
N ILE A 11 -3.49 -17.45 -47.81
CA ILE A 11 -3.43 -17.24 -46.37
C ILE A 11 -4.06 -18.48 -45.73
N GLY A 12 -3.21 -19.43 -45.31
CA GLY A 12 -3.63 -20.55 -44.49
C GLY A 12 -4.04 -20.04 -43.10
N PHE A 13 -5.31 -20.25 -42.75
CA PHE A 13 -5.81 -20.03 -41.39
C PHE A 13 -5.24 -21.13 -40.49
N PHE A 14 -4.16 -20.83 -39.76
CA PHE A 14 -3.65 -21.71 -38.71
C PHE A 14 -4.45 -21.44 -37.44
N ALA A 15 -5.50 -22.23 -37.20
CA ALA A 15 -6.25 -22.20 -35.96
C ALA A 15 -5.36 -22.74 -34.83
N LEU A 16 -4.75 -21.83 -34.07
CA LEU A 16 -4.04 -22.18 -32.85
C LEU A 16 -5.07 -22.59 -31.80
N ALA A 17 -5.20 -23.89 -31.56
CA ALA A 17 -5.99 -24.41 -30.45
C ALA A 17 -5.36 -23.92 -29.14
N LEU A 18 -5.99 -22.94 -28.49
CA LEU A 18 -5.73 -22.62 -27.09
C LEU A 18 -6.16 -23.85 -26.26
N LEU A 19 -5.19 -24.72 -25.97
CA LEU A 19 -5.29 -25.67 -24.87
C LEU A 19 -5.53 -24.85 -23.60
N GLY A 20 -6.75 -24.93 -23.08
CA GLY A 20 -7.13 -24.30 -21.83
C GLY A 20 -6.23 -24.79 -20.71
N LEU A 21 -5.30 -23.93 -20.28
CA LEU A 21 -4.62 -24.09 -19.01
C LEU A 21 -5.71 -24.10 -17.94
N PRO A 22 -5.82 -25.15 -17.10
CA PRO A 22 -6.67 -25.09 -15.93
C PRO A 22 -6.16 -23.92 -15.09
N GLY A 23 -6.95 -22.85 -15.00
CA GLY A 23 -6.70 -21.78 -14.06
C GLY A 23 -6.60 -22.43 -12.69
N ALA A 24 -5.43 -22.36 -12.06
CA ALA A 24 -5.30 -22.72 -10.67
C ALA A 24 -6.35 -21.87 -9.93
N ALA A 25 -7.41 -22.50 -9.46
CA ALA A 25 -8.26 -21.93 -8.44
C ALA A 25 -7.38 -21.81 -7.21
N ALA A 26 -6.60 -20.72 -7.15
CA ALA A 26 -6.10 -20.20 -5.91
C ALA A 26 -7.37 -20.00 -5.08
N GLY A 27 -7.62 -20.90 -4.12
CA GLY A 27 -8.68 -20.69 -3.16
C GLY A 27 -8.50 -19.27 -2.63
N GLU A 28 -9.55 -18.46 -2.70
CA GLU A 28 -9.56 -17.10 -2.17
C GLU A 28 -9.35 -17.18 -0.66
N THR A 29 -8.11 -17.40 -0.24
CA THR A 29 -7.70 -17.22 1.14
C THR A 29 -7.51 -15.72 1.28
N GLN A 30 -8.49 -15.05 1.88
CA GLN A 30 -8.35 -13.67 2.32
C GLN A 30 -7.24 -13.65 3.38
N PRO A 31 -6.04 -13.13 3.07
CA PRO A 31 -4.92 -13.20 4.01
C PRO A 31 -5.16 -12.23 5.17
N ASN A 32 -4.56 -12.45 6.34
CA ASN A 32 -4.50 -11.40 7.35
C ASN A 32 -3.43 -10.38 6.95
N ILE A 33 -3.74 -9.08 7.08
CA ILE A 33 -2.82 -7.99 6.74
C ILE A 33 -2.35 -7.36 8.05
N VAL A 34 -1.02 -7.30 8.25
CA VAL A 34 -0.40 -6.65 9.41
C VAL A 34 0.53 -5.56 8.91
N LEU A 35 0.20 -4.30 9.21
CA LEU A 35 1.04 -3.14 8.91
C LEU A 35 1.83 -2.76 10.16
N LEU A 36 3.17 -2.90 10.09
CA LEU A 36 4.08 -2.50 11.17
C LEU A 36 4.82 -1.23 10.77
N VAL A 37 4.64 -0.15 11.54
CA VAL A 37 5.30 1.14 11.31
C VAL A 37 6.14 1.50 12.52
N ALA A 38 7.46 1.54 12.35
CA ALA A 38 8.39 2.02 13.38
C ALA A 38 8.61 3.54 13.22
N ASP A 39 8.55 4.27 14.33
CA ASP A 39 8.82 5.72 14.34
C ASP A 39 10.33 5.97 14.44
N ASP A 40 10.83 6.96 13.68
CA ASP A 40 12.24 7.38 13.64
C ASP A 40 13.28 6.25 13.39
N LEU A 41 12.88 5.12 12.78
CA LEU A 41 13.82 4.06 12.41
C LEU A 41 14.61 4.43 11.15
N GLY A 42 15.93 4.56 11.27
CA GLY A 42 16.81 4.85 10.16
C GLY A 42 17.01 3.65 9.23
N PHE A 43 17.18 3.91 7.93
CA PHE A 43 17.42 2.86 6.91
C PHE A 43 18.60 1.94 7.26
N GLY A 44 19.66 2.49 7.83
CA GLY A 44 20.88 1.76 8.21
C GLY A 44 20.87 1.14 9.60
N ASP A 45 19.76 1.22 10.34
CA ASP A 45 19.69 0.72 11.72
C ASP A 45 19.50 -0.81 11.82
N PRO A 46 18.70 -1.47 10.95
CA PRO A 46 18.57 -2.92 10.98
C PRO A 46 19.77 -3.64 10.35
N SER A 47 20.13 -4.80 10.90
CA SER A 47 21.24 -5.63 10.39
C SER A 47 21.03 -6.10 8.96
N CYS A 48 19.78 -6.35 8.53
CA CYS A 48 19.45 -6.67 7.14
C CYS A 48 19.72 -5.53 6.14
N TYR A 49 19.98 -4.30 6.60
CA TYR A 49 20.42 -3.16 5.79
C TYR A 49 21.90 -2.78 6.02
N GLY A 50 22.67 -3.61 6.75
CA GLY A 50 24.11 -3.47 6.90
C GLY A 50 24.58 -2.97 8.27
N ALA A 51 23.68 -2.80 9.24
CA ALA A 51 24.08 -2.45 10.61
C ALA A 51 24.96 -3.56 11.23
N THR A 52 26.09 -3.17 11.82
CA THR A 52 27.02 -4.11 12.48
C THR A 52 26.92 -4.10 14.00
N LYS A 53 26.35 -3.05 14.59
CA LYS A 53 26.26 -2.85 16.04
C LYS A 53 24.93 -3.34 16.62
N ILE A 54 23.83 -3.09 15.92
CA ILE A 54 22.48 -3.49 16.33
C ILE A 54 22.14 -4.80 15.62
N LYS A 55 21.65 -5.78 16.38
CA LYS A 55 21.17 -7.05 15.83
C LYS A 55 19.65 -7.07 15.88
N ALA A 56 19.01 -7.28 14.73
CA ALA A 56 17.55 -7.35 14.60
C ALA A 56 17.11 -8.70 14.01
N PRO A 57 17.37 -9.84 14.68
CA PRO A 57 17.25 -11.17 14.08
C PRO A 57 15.84 -11.51 13.57
N ARG A 58 14.78 -10.95 14.18
CA ARG A 58 13.39 -11.13 13.71
C ARG A 58 13.09 -10.34 12.44
N MET A 59 13.66 -9.13 12.31
CA MET A 59 13.55 -8.35 11.07
C MET A 59 14.39 -8.96 9.96
N ASP A 60 15.57 -9.49 10.30
CA ASP A 60 16.43 -10.21 9.35
C ASP A 60 15.72 -11.44 8.80
N GLN A 61 15.06 -12.21 9.67
CA GLN A 61 14.24 -13.35 9.27
C GLN A 61 13.11 -12.91 8.32
N LEU A 62 12.33 -11.88 8.68
CA LEU A 62 11.26 -11.37 7.83
C LEU A 62 11.76 -10.90 6.46
N ALA A 63 12.92 -10.24 6.42
CA ALA A 63 13.55 -9.81 5.18
C ALA A 63 14.05 -10.96 4.31
N ALA A 64 14.47 -12.09 4.91
CA ALA A 64 14.95 -13.27 4.20
C ALA A 64 13.81 -14.14 3.67
N GLU A 65 12.68 -14.18 4.38
CA GLU A 65 11.49 -14.95 4.01
C GLU A 65 10.54 -14.19 3.06
N GLY A 66 10.75 -12.88 2.92
CA GLY A 66 9.88 -12.00 2.13
C GLY A 66 10.63 -11.16 1.10
N VAL A 67 10.06 -9.98 0.82
CA VAL A 67 10.65 -8.98 -0.08
C VAL A 67 11.22 -7.84 0.76
N ARG A 68 12.49 -7.50 0.51
CA ARG A 68 13.16 -6.36 1.15
C ARG A 68 13.38 -5.24 0.12
N PHE A 69 12.83 -4.07 0.40
CA PHE A 69 13.01 -2.88 -0.44
C PHE A 69 14.28 -2.13 -0.06
N THR A 70 15.20 -1.94 -1.00
CA THR A 70 16.44 -1.17 -0.77
C THR A 70 16.33 0.30 -1.18
N ASP A 71 15.18 0.69 -1.73
CA ASP A 71 14.90 2.04 -2.23
C ASP A 71 13.41 2.37 -1.97
N ALA A 72 13.10 2.69 -0.71
CA ALA A 72 11.76 3.06 -0.25
C ALA A 72 11.84 4.39 0.49
N HIS A 73 10.99 5.36 0.10
CA HIS A 73 11.04 6.72 0.60
C HIS A 73 9.74 7.11 1.30
N ALA A 74 9.87 7.72 2.48
CA ALA A 74 8.75 8.41 3.11
C ALA A 74 8.43 9.71 2.35
N ILE A 75 7.15 10.07 2.26
CA ILE A 75 6.72 11.34 1.65
C ILE A 75 7.23 12.55 2.43
N SER A 76 7.49 12.39 3.72
CA SER A 76 8.02 13.44 4.59
C SER A 76 8.90 12.83 5.67
N SER A 77 9.87 13.61 6.15
CA SER A 77 10.67 13.32 7.34
C SER A 77 9.94 13.69 8.65
N VAL A 78 8.68 14.10 8.58
CA VAL A 78 7.84 14.41 9.75
C VAL A 78 6.75 13.33 9.90
N CYS A 79 6.46 12.97 11.14
CA CYS A 79 5.54 11.90 11.51
C CYS A 79 4.13 12.06 10.93
N ASP A 80 3.44 13.18 11.17
CA ASP A 80 2.05 13.40 10.71
C ASP A 80 1.88 13.27 9.18
N PRO A 81 2.70 13.94 8.34
CA PRO A 81 2.63 13.80 6.89
C PRO A 81 3.04 12.42 6.38
N SER A 82 3.99 11.75 7.02
CA SER A 82 4.37 10.39 6.66
C SER A 82 3.23 9.41 6.91
N ARG A 83 2.60 9.46 8.10
CA ARG A 83 1.47 8.61 8.49
C ARG A 83 0.23 8.89 7.64
N TYR A 84 -0.07 10.15 7.39
CA TYR A 84 -1.17 10.53 6.49
C TYR A 84 -1.01 9.90 5.10
N ALA A 85 0.19 9.96 4.52
CA ALA A 85 0.43 9.39 3.21
C ALA A 85 0.29 7.86 3.18
N ILE A 86 0.73 7.17 4.25
CA ILE A 86 0.55 5.71 4.41
C ILE A 86 -0.94 5.35 4.47
N LEU A 87 -1.72 6.09 5.27
CA LEU A 87 -3.12 5.77 5.52
C LEU A 87 -4.04 6.20 4.37
N CYS A 88 -3.75 7.31 3.70
CA CYS A 88 -4.61 7.83 2.63
C CYS A 88 -4.15 7.42 1.21
N GLY A 89 -2.93 6.90 1.06
CA GLY A 89 -2.37 6.59 -0.26
C GLY A 89 -2.20 7.81 -1.17
N THR A 90 -2.07 9.01 -0.61
CA THR A 90 -1.92 10.26 -1.36
C THR A 90 -0.80 11.13 -0.82
N TYR A 91 -0.23 11.95 -1.70
CA TYR A 91 0.69 13.00 -1.30
C TYR A 91 0.00 14.08 -0.47
N ILE A 92 0.76 14.67 0.45
CA ILE A 92 0.24 15.66 1.41
C ILE A 92 -0.20 16.98 0.77
N TRP A 93 0.34 17.36 -0.39
CA TRP A 93 -0.10 18.56 -1.11
C TRP A 93 -1.46 18.38 -1.80
N ASN A 94 -1.93 17.13 -1.91
CA ASN A 94 -3.30 16.84 -2.34
C ASN A 94 -4.25 16.73 -1.13
N ALA A 95 -3.73 16.78 0.09
CA ALA A 95 -4.57 16.77 1.28
C ALA A 95 -5.40 18.06 1.32
N ARG A 96 -6.67 17.92 1.67
CA ARG A 96 -7.50 19.08 2.02
C ARG A 96 -7.04 19.56 3.39
N LEU A 97 -6.29 20.66 3.44
CA LEU A 97 -5.87 21.25 4.70
C LEU A 97 -6.98 22.18 5.18
N GLU A 98 -7.52 21.94 6.38
CA GLU A 98 -8.18 23.01 7.13
C GLU A 98 -7.12 23.96 7.70
N SER A 99 -7.55 25.15 8.14
CA SER A 99 -6.71 26.34 8.40
C SER A 99 -5.53 26.17 9.37
N ASP A 100 -5.45 25.04 10.05
CA ASP A 100 -4.61 24.85 11.24
C ASP A 100 -3.40 23.92 10.99
N TYR A 101 -3.06 23.64 9.72
CA TYR A 101 -1.90 22.81 9.30
C TYR A 101 -1.87 21.36 9.81
N ALA A 102 -2.82 20.97 10.65
CA ALA A 102 -2.97 19.60 11.09
C ALA A 102 -3.59 18.76 9.96
N LEU A 103 -2.91 17.66 9.62
CA LEU A 103 -3.34 16.69 8.64
C LEU A 103 -4.42 15.79 9.26
N TYR A 104 -5.61 16.35 9.40
CA TYR A 104 -6.81 15.62 9.83
C TYR A 104 -7.41 14.83 8.66
N PHE A 105 -8.03 13.71 9.00
CA PHE A 105 -8.93 12.99 8.10
C PHE A 105 -10.27 13.72 8.08
N HIS A 106 -10.87 13.82 6.89
CA HIS A 106 -12.19 14.40 6.70
C HIS A 106 -13.27 13.32 6.68
N ASP A 107 -14.50 13.69 7.02
CA ASP A 107 -15.65 12.79 6.90
C ASP A 107 -15.76 12.23 5.47
N GLY A 108 -15.88 10.91 5.36
CA GLY A 108 -15.97 10.20 4.08
C GLY A 108 -14.66 10.09 3.31
N GLN A 109 -13.52 10.49 3.89
CA GLN A 109 -12.21 10.24 3.30
C GLN A 109 -11.90 8.74 3.28
N VAL A 110 -11.49 8.23 2.11
CA VAL A 110 -11.01 6.85 2.00
C VAL A 110 -9.63 6.74 2.65
N THR A 111 -9.55 5.88 3.66
CA THR A 111 -8.32 5.42 4.30
C THR A 111 -8.06 3.94 3.99
N LEU A 112 -6.83 3.47 4.15
CA LEU A 112 -6.45 2.07 4.00
C LEU A 112 -7.34 1.15 4.84
N PRO A 113 -7.62 1.42 6.13
CA PRO A 113 -8.52 0.55 6.88
C PRO A 113 -9.97 0.68 6.42
N SER A 114 -10.49 1.87 6.06
CA SER A 114 -11.85 1.97 5.50
C SER A 114 -12.02 1.16 4.20
N LEU A 115 -10.97 1.14 3.36
CA LEU A 115 -10.92 0.35 2.13
C LEU A 115 -10.91 -1.15 2.45
N LEU A 116 -10.05 -1.59 3.37
CA LEU A 116 -10.00 -2.98 3.81
C LEU A 116 -11.33 -3.42 4.44
N LYS A 117 -11.96 -2.56 5.23
CA LYS A 117 -13.29 -2.83 5.80
C LYS A 117 -14.36 -3.01 4.73
N SER A 118 -14.36 -2.16 3.69
CA SER A 118 -15.24 -2.33 2.53
C SER A 118 -15.00 -3.63 1.76
N ALA A 119 -13.79 -4.19 1.84
CA ALA A 119 -13.41 -5.47 1.27
C ALA A 119 -13.67 -6.67 2.19
N GLY A 120 -14.34 -6.46 3.33
CA GLY A 120 -14.74 -7.53 4.26
C GLY A 120 -13.67 -7.90 5.29
N TYR A 121 -12.70 -7.02 5.56
CA TYR A 121 -11.75 -7.21 6.66
C TYR A 121 -12.26 -6.57 7.94
N ASP A 122 -11.96 -7.21 9.08
CA ASP A 122 -11.94 -6.52 10.36
C ASP A 122 -10.67 -5.69 10.47
N THR A 123 -10.80 -4.45 10.90
CA THR A 123 -9.68 -3.51 11.03
C THR A 123 -9.49 -3.08 12.47
N VAL A 124 -8.24 -3.07 12.92
CA VAL A 124 -7.84 -2.59 14.24
C VAL A 124 -6.52 -1.84 14.13
N ALA A 125 -6.44 -0.70 14.80
CA ALA A 125 -5.23 0.12 14.91
C ALA A 125 -4.74 0.11 16.36
N LEU A 126 -3.46 -0.23 16.54
CA LEU A 126 -2.76 -0.20 17.84
C LEU A 126 -1.50 0.66 17.67
N GLU A 127 -1.67 1.98 17.72
CA GLU A 127 -0.62 2.87 17.22
C GLU A 127 -0.52 4.23 17.91
N LYS A 128 0.61 4.90 17.61
CA LYS A 128 0.78 6.34 17.76
C LYS A 128 0.12 7.02 16.55
N TRP A 129 -1.06 7.61 16.77
CA TRP A 129 -1.88 8.20 15.72
C TRP A 129 -1.24 9.47 15.12
N HIS A 130 -0.89 10.45 15.95
CA HIS A 130 -0.29 11.76 15.59
C HIS A 130 -1.10 12.62 14.59
N ASN A 131 -2.00 12.05 13.80
CA ASN A 131 -2.98 12.72 12.92
C ASN A 131 -4.25 13.18 13.67
N GLY A 132 -4.09 13.54 14.96
CA GLY A 132 -5.12 14.17 15.78
C GLY A 132 -6.09 13.23 16.50
N PHE A 133 -6.25 13.43 17.80
CA PHE A 133 -7.45 13.02 18.53
C PHE A 133 -8.22 14.30 18.82
N ASP A 134 -9.50 14.41 18.42
CA ASP A 134 -10.28 15.53 18.91
C ASP A 134 -10.43 15.40 20.43
N ARG A 135 -9.68 16.22 21.16
CA ARG A 135 -10.03 16.67 22.49
C ARG A 135 -10.01 18.20 22.49
N ASN A 136 -11.10 18.76 21.97
CA ASN A 136 -11.66 20.05 22.38
C ASN A 136 -10.89 21.30 21.93
N ARG A 137 -11.28 21.82 20.76
CA ARG A 137 -11.64 23.23 20.67
C ARG A 137 -13.16 23.48 20.49
N THR A 138 -13.97 22.44 20.25
CA THR A 138 -15.42 22.60 20.00
C THR A 138 -16.34 21.51 20.59
N GLY A 139 -15.83 20.51 21.31
CA GLY A 139 -16.68 19.56 22.05
C GLY A 139 -17.39 18.50 21.20
N LYS A 140 -16.82 18.09 20.06
CA LYS A 140 -17.29 16.92 19.30
C LYS A 140 -16.33 15.74 19.50
N ALA A 141 -16.91 14.55 19.60
CA ALA A 141 -16.14 13.32 19.76
C ALA A 141 -15.31 13.06 18.50
N ALA A 142 -14.10 12.52 18.68
CA ALA A 142 -13.34 11.94 17.58
C ALA A 142 -14.22 10.93 16.81
N PRO A 143 -14.15 10.89 15.47
CA PRO A 143 -14.86 9.88 14.70
C PRO A 143 -14.50 8.50 15.25
N ASP A 144 -15.51 7.65 15.35
CA ASP A 144 -15.40 6.30 15.85
C ASP A 144 -14.27 5.56 15.13
N LEU A 145 -13.24 5.15 15.89
CA LEU A 145 -12.11 4.36 15.40
C LEU A 145 -12.56 3.04 14.78
N ALA A 146 -13.81 2.62 15.01
CA ALA A 146 -14.39 1.45 14.38
C ALA A 146 -14.54 1.57 12.85
N GLY A 147 -14.25 2.73 12.23
CA GLY A 147 -14.39 2.93 10.78
C GLY A 147 -13.22 3.63 10.08
N LEU A 148 -12.14 3.95 10.78
CA LEU A 148 -10.93 4.57 10.23
C LEU A 148 -9.80 3.58 10.02
#